data_AF-A0A3M0XIG6-F1
#
_entry.id   AF-A0A3M0XIG6-F1
#
_cell.length_a   1.000
_cell.length_b   1.000
_cell.length_c   1.000
_cell.angle_alpha   90.00
_cell.angle_beta   90.00
_cell.angle_gamma   90.00
#
_symmetry.space_group_name_H-M   'P 1'
#
loop_
_entity.id
_entity.type
_entity.pdbx_description
1 polymer ?
#
loop_
_entity_poly.entity_id
_entity_poly.type
_entity_poly.pdbx_seq_one_letter_code
_entity_poly.pdbx_strand_id
1 'polypeptide(L)'
;MFNHIEECKKALRERERCFQSIVDNIADAIVIIDKNGVICFANPAANRLFGRNLEGSVFEFPIMSNKTTEINIIPNNGSKMRYAEMRVSNIIYKGEEAYLATIRDITERKEAEEKIKRDFYTQNTLRAILRISLEPIPLKLQLERILDEIFSIPWFSLKAKGSIYLVE
;
A
#
# COMPACT_ATOMS: atom_id res chain seq x y z
N MET A 1 -20.09 14.98 47.96
CA MET A 1 -18.75 14.98 47.35
C MET A 1 -18.32 13.59 46.87
N PHE A 2 -18.50 12.50 47.65
CA PHE A 2 -18.16 11.13 47.22
C PHE A 2 -18.95 10.59 46.02
N ASN A 3 -20.28 10.80 45.95
CA ASN A 3 -21.08 10.36 44.79
C ASN A 3 -20.67 11.02 43.46
N HIS A 4 -20.28 12.29 43.51
CA HIS A 4 -19.89 13.02 42.30
C HIS A 4 -18.54 12.54 41.74
N ILE A 5 -17.61 12.12 42.60
CA ILE A 5 -16.33 11.52 42.17
C ILE A 5 -16.57 10.16 41.53
N GLU A 6 -17.47 9.34 42.09
CA GLU A 6 -17.83 8.04 41.51
C GLU A 6 -18.54 8.20 40.15
N GLU A 7 -19.48 9.14 40.04
CA GLU A 7 -20.16 9.46 38.78
C GLU A 7 -19.18 9.97 37.71
N CYS A 8 -18.29 10.91 38.05
CA CYS A 8 -17.28 11.41 37.13
C CYS A 8 -16.30 10.31 36.69
N LYS A 9 -15.85 9.45 37.61
CA LYS A 9 -14.97 8.30 37.28
C LYS A 9 -15.67 7.32 36.35
N LYS A 10 -16.96 7.06 36.55
CA LYS A 10 -17.73 6.12 35.74
C LYS A 10 -17.96 6.66 34.33
N ALA A 11 -18.35 7.93 34.21
CA ALA A 11 -18.48 8.63 32.94
C ALA A 11 -17.17 8.70 32.15
N LEU A 12 -16.03 8.89 32.83
CA LEU A 12 -14.71 8.86 32.20
C LEU A 12 -14.39 7.46 31.63
N ARG A 13 -14.60 6.41 32.42
CA ARG A 13 -14.37 5.03 31.97
C ARG A 13 -15.27 4.62 30.81
N GLU A 14 -16.52 5.07 30.79
CA GLU A 14 -17.44 4.81 29.68
C GLU A 14 -16.99 5.49 28.39
N ARG A 15 -16.53 6.75 28.47
CA ARG A 15 -15.95 7.46 27.32
C ARG A 15 -14.70 6.77 26.80
N GLU A 16 -13.80 6.34 27.69
CA GLU A 16 -12.56 5.66 27.33
C GLU A 16 -12.83 4.31 26.66
N ARG A 17 -13.76 3.51 27.21
CA ARG A 17 -14.20 2.25 26.57
C ARG A 17 -14.84 2.48 25.21
N CYS A 18 -15.66 3.52 25.07
CA CYS A 18 -16.31 3.84 23.80
C CYS A 18 -15.27 4.22 22.75
N PHE A 19 -14.31 5.08 23.10
CA PHE A 19 -13.18 5.44 22.24
C PHE A 19 -12.36 4.22 21.82
N GLN A 20 -11.96 3.38 22.78
CA GLN A 20 -11.18 2.17 22.52
C GLN A 20 -11.92 1.25 21.53
N SER A 21 -13.22 1.03 21.77
CA SER A 21 -14.07 0.18 20.93
C SER A 21 -14.16 0.70 19.50
N ILE A 22 -14.32 2.02 19.31
CA ILE A 22 -14.36 2.63 17.97
C ILE A 22 -13.02 2.38 17.26
N VAL A 23 -11.90 2.72 17.90
CA VAL A 23 -10.58 2.64 17.27
C VAL A 23 -10.14 1.20 16.98
N ASP A 24 -10.53 0.25 17.83
CA ASP A 24 -10.20 -1.17 17.66
C ASP A 24 -10.99 -1.84 16.53
N ASN A 25 -12.20 -1.35 16.25
CA ASN A 25 -13.06 -1.87 15.18
C ASN A 25 -12.86 -1.18 13.82
N ILE A 26 -12.10 -0.08 13.76
CA ILE A 26 -11.76 0.54 12.48
C ILE A 26 -10.83 -0.41 11.70
N ALA A 27 -11.20 -0.69 10.45
CA ALA A 27 -10.45 -1.56 9.56
C ALA A 27 -9.12 -0.92 9.11
N ASP A 28 -9.10 0.41 8.97
CA ASP A 28 -7.90 1.17 8.65
C ASP A 28 -6.93 1.19 9.84
N ALA A 29 -5.65 1.13 9.52
CA ALA A 29 -4.60 1.25 10.52
C ALA A 29 -4.51 2.70 11.01
N ILE A 30 -4.55 2.85 12.34
CA ILE A 30 -4.42 4.14 13.03
C ILE A 30 -3.16 4.12 13.86
N VAL A 31 -2.29 5.10 13.64
CA VAL A 31 -1.02 5.26 14.35
C VAL A 31 -0.90 6.71 14.83
N ILE A 32 -0.56 6.90 16.10
CA ILE A 32 -0.23 8.23 16.65
C ILE A 32 1.27 8.29 16.89
N ILE A 33 1.90 9.37 16.43
CA ILE A 33 3.34 9.55 16.41
C ILE A 33 3.67 10.87 17.14
N ASP A 34 4.61 10.86 18.07
CA ASP A 34 5.07 12.08 18.73
C ASP A 34 5.95 12.95 17.81
N LYS A 35 6.36 14.12 18.32
CA LYS A 35 7.30 15.03 17.63
C LYS A 35 8.68 14.45 17.34
N ASN A 36 9.06 13.37 18.02
CA ASN A 36 10.33 12.68 17.81
C ASN A 36 10.21 11.56 16.75
N GLY A 37 9.03 11.35 16.18
CA GLY A 37 8.77 10.28 15.23
C GLY A 37 8.53 8.91 15.89
N VAL A 38 8.29 8.86 17.20
CA VAL A 38 8.04 7.63 17.96
C VAL A 38 6.55 7.35 18.03
N ILE A 39 6.17 6.11 17.77
CA ILE A 39 4.77 5.67 17.80
C ILE A 39 4.30 5.57 19.25
N CYS A 40 3.35 6.43 19.63
CA CYS A 40 2.74 6.45 20.96
C CYS A 40 1.54 5.52 21.10
N PHE A 41 0.87 5.23 19.99
CA PHE A 41 -0.34 4.41 19.96
C PHE A 41 -0.49 3.76 18.59
N ALA A 42 -0.92 2.50 18.56
CA ALA A 42 -1.27 1.79 17.34
C ALA A 42 -2.50 0.90 17.56
N ASN A 43 -3.53 1.05 16.71
CA ASN A 43 -4.69 0.18 16.79
C ASN A 43 -4.36 -1.25 16.31
N PRO A 44 -5.20 -2.25 16.62
CA PRO A 44 -4.98 -3.63 16.18
C PRO A 44 -4.85 -3.79 14.66
N ALA A 45 -5.53 -2.95 13.86
CA ALA A 45 -5.39 -2.96 12.41
C ALA A 45 -3.97 -2.58 11.96
N ALA A 46 -3.35 -1.57 12.60
CA ALA A 46 -1.97 -1.21 12.35
C ALA A 46 -1.00 -2.36 12.68
N ASN A 47 -1.17 -3.00 13.85
CA ASN A 47 -0.30 -4.12 14.22
C ASN A 47 -0.43 -5.31 13.25
N ARG A 48 -1.64 -5.58 12.72
CA ARG A 48 -1.86 -6.60 11.69
C ARG A 48 -1.23 -6.21 10.35
N LEU A 49 -1.37 -4.97 9.92
CA LEU A 49 -0.84 -4.47 8.65
C LEU A 49 0.69 -4.53 8.61
N PHE A 50 1.36 -4.20 9.71
CA PHE A 50 2.81 -4.20 9.83
C PHE A 50 3.39 -5.54 10.33
N GLY A 51 2.54 -6.42 10.86
CA GLY A 51 2.93 -7.74 11.35
C GLY A 51 3.73 -7.73 12.67
N ARG A 52 3.70 -6.63 13.42
CA ARG A 52 4.35 -6.49 14.74
C ARG A 52 3.60 -5.47 15.60
N ASN A 53 3.87 -5.46 16.90
CA ASN A 53 3.48 -4.33 17.75
C ASN A 53 4.38 -3.12 17.37
N LEU A 54 3.74 -1.98 17.10
CA LEU A 54 4.39 -0.76 16.66
C LEU A 54 4.70 0.23 17.80
N GLU A 55 4.01 0.13 18.93
CA GLU A 55 4.16 1.10 20.02
C GLU A 55 5.59 1.14 20.56
N GLY A 56 6.13 2.35 20.73
CA GLY A 56 7.50 2.59 21.16
C GLY A 56 8.57 2.47 20.06
N SER A 57 8.19 2.07 18.84
CA SER A 57 9.11 2.05 17.69
C SER A 57 9.09 3.37 16.91
N VAL A 58 10.14 3.61 16.12
CA VAL A 58 10.23 4.77 15.22
C VAL A 58 9.33 4.53 14.01
N PHE A 59 8.58 5.55 13.59
CA PHE A 59 7.77 5.50 12.38
C PHE A 59 8.68 5.65 11.15
N GLU A 60 8.72 4.61 10.31
CA GLU A 60 9.68 4.48 9.21
C GLU A 60 9.24 5.23 7.92
N PHE A 61 8.04 5.82 7.91
CA PHE A 61 7.49 6.52 6.75
C PHE A 61 7.52 8.05 6.91
N PRO A 62 7.69 8.81 5.81
CA PRO A 62 7.76 10.25 5.87
C PRO A 62 6.45 10.87 6.35
N ILE A 63 6.55 11.74 7.37
CA ILE A 63 5.44 12.49 7.95
C ILE A 63 5.22 13.75 7.10
N MET A 64 4.43 13.62 6.04
CA MET A 64 4.06 14.74 5.17
C MET A 64 2.61 15.16 5.41
N SER A 65 2.43 16.28 6.10
CA SER A 65 1.10 16.84 6.37
C SER A 65 0.38 17.23 5.08
N ASN A 66 -0.93 16.96 5.02
CA ASN A 66 -1.86 17.36 3.95
C ASN A 66 -1.66 16.72 2.57
N LYS A 67 -0.94 15.59 2.48
CA LYS A 67 -0.92 14.78 1.25
C LYS A 67 -1.23 13.32 1.53
N THR A 68 -1.98 12.72 0.62
CA THR A 68 -2.14 11.28 0.55
C THR A 68 -0.92 10.71 -0.17
N THR A 69 -0.25 9.74 0.45
CA THR A 69 0.95 9.10 -0.11
C THR A 69 0.73 7.60 -0.19
N GLU A 70 1.02 7.00 -1.34
CA GLU A 70 1.06 5.54 -1.47
C GLU A 70 2.40 5.02 -0.94
N ILE A 71 2.34 4.05 -0.05
CA ILE A 71 3.51 3.41 0.58
C ILE A 71 3.46 1.91 0.36
N ASN A 72 4.65 1.30 0.27
CA ASN A 72 4.81 -0.14 0.24
C ASN A 72 5.18 -0.61 1.65
N ILE A 73 4.39 -1.52 2.20
CA ILE A 73 4.62 -2.11 3.51
C ILE A 73 5.12 -3.53 3.29
N ILE A 74 6.28 -3.84 3.87
CA ILE A 74 6.81 -5.21 3.94
C ILE A 74 6.61 -5.67 5.38
N PRO A 75 5.59 -6.50 5.66
CA PRO A 75 5.32 -6.95 7.01
C PRO A 75 6.51 -7.72 7.59
N ASN A 76 6.85 -7.48 8.86
CA ASN A 76 8.04 -8.08 9.50
C ASN A 76 7.89 -9.59 9.76
N ASN A 77 6.70 -10.14 9.56
CA ASN A 77 6.39 -11.56 9.73
C ASN A 77 6.66 -12.39 8.45
N GLY A 78 7.27 -11.80 7.41
CA GLY A 78 7.55 -12.47 6.14
C GLY A 78 6.35 -12.62 5.20
N SER A 79 5.23 -11.96 5.50
CA SER A 79 4.06 -11.92 4.60
C SER A 79 4.38 -11.18 3.29
N LYS A 80 3.51 -11.39 2.29
CA LYS A 80 3.56 -10.67 1.01
C LYS A 80 3.55 -9.15 1.23
N MET A 81 4.27 -8.43 0.36
CA MET A 81 4.21 -6.96 0.29
C MET A 81 2.76 -6.50 0.17
N ARG A 82 2.44 -5.43 0.89
CA ARG A 82 1.14 -4.74 0.85
C ARG A 82 1.30 -3.33 0.32
N TYR A 83 0.29 -2.87 -0.42
CA TYR A 83 0.17 -1.48 -0.81
C TYR A 83 -0.74 -0.77 0.18
N ALA A 84 -0.34 0.39 0.67
CA ALA A 84 -1.16 1.18 1.57
C ALA A 84 -1.22 2.64 1.16
N GLU A 85 -2.38 3.25 1.36
CA GLU A 85 -2.61 4.68 1.21
C GLU A 85 -2.52 5.32 2.60
N MET A 86 -1.55 6.22 2.79
CA MET A 86 -1.30 6.89 4.06
C MET A 86 -1.67 8.36 3.99
N ARG A 87 -2.33 8.85 5.05
CA ARG A 87 -2.59 10.27 5.28
C ARG A 87 -2.13 10.65 6.68
N VAL A 88 -1.48 11.80 6.79
CA VAL A 88 -1.02 12.33 8.08
C VAL A 88 -1.65 13.68 8.36
N SER A 89 -2.21 13.84 9.56
CA SER A 89 -2.73 15.11 10.08
C SER A 89 -2.17 15.42 11.47
N ASN A 90 -2.09 16.70 11.82
CA ASN A 90 -1.67 17.13 13.15
C ASN A 90 -2.84 16.98 14.13
N ILE A 91 -2.55 16.51 15.35
CA ILE A 91 -3.50 16.35 16.44
C ILE A 91 -2.87 16.77 17.77
N ILE A 92 -3.71 16.92 18.79
CA ILE A 92 -3.25 17.01 20.18
C ILE A 92 -3.50 15.65 20.82
N TYR A 93 -2.46 15.02 21.35
CA TYR A 93 -2.54 13.75 22.05
C TYR A 93 -1.92 13.88 23.44
N LYS A 94 -2.70 13.58 24.48
CA LYS A 94 -2.30 13.75 25.89
C LYS A 94 -1.75 15.15 26.23
N GLY A 95 -2.26 16.18 25.55
CA GLY A 95 -1.87 17.59 25.77
C GLY A 95 -0.65 18.04 24.97
N GLU A 96 0.00 17.16 24.22
CA GLU A 96 1.17 17.47 23.40
C GLU A 96 0.80 17.42 21.91
N GLU A 97 1.53 18.18 21.08
CA GLU A 97 1.44 18.09 19.62
C GLU A 97 1.93 16.72 19.13
N ALA A 98 1.11 16.09 18.29
CA ALA A 98 1.38 14.77 17.72
C ALA A 98 0.84 14.68 16.29
N TYR A 99 1.19 13.60 15.61
CA TYR A 99 0.74 13.28 14.26
C TYR A 99 -0.17 12.06 14.29
N LEU A 100 -1.31 12.13 13.60
CA LEU A 100 -2.21 11.02 13.34
C LEU A 100 -1.95 10.52 11.92
N ALA A 101 -1.45 9.30 11.79
CA ALA A 101 -1.35 8.59 10.52
C ALA A 101 -2.52 7.60 10.39
N THR A 102 -3.32 7.78 9.35
CA THR A 102 -4.31 6.80 8.91
C THR A 102 -3.78 6.07 7.69
N ILE A 103 -3.76 4.75 7.73
CA ILE A 103 -3.15 3.90 6.71
C ILE A 103 -4.20 2.89 6.24
N ARG A 104 -4.61 3.00 4.98
CA ARG A 104 -5.61 2.14 4.36
C ARG A 104 -4.91 1.11 3.49
N ASP A 105 -5.17 -0.18 3.75
CA ASP A 105 -4.69 -1.25 2.87
C ASP A 105 -5.44 -1.17 1.52
N ILE A 106 -4.69 -0.97 0.45
CA ILE A 106 -5.18 -0.91 -0.94
C ILE A 106 -4.61 -2.05 -1.79
N THR A 107 -4.08 -3.10 -1.15
CA THR A 107 -3.43 -4.22 -1.84
C THR A 107 -4.37 -4.89 -2.82
N GLU A 108 -5.59 -5.25 -2.39
CA GLU A 108 -6.60 -5.87 -3.25
C GLU A 108 -6.95 -4.99 -4.45
N ARG A 109 -7.09 -3.68 -4.22
CA ARG A 109 -7.38 -2.70 -5.29
C ARG A 109 -6.24 -2.66 -6.30
N LYS A 110 -4.99 -2.54 -5.83
CA LYS A 110 -3.80 -2.47 -6.69
C LYS A 110 -3.60 -3.76 -7.48
N GLU A 111 -3.78 -4.92 -6.85
CA GLU A 111 -3.66 -6.22 -7.52
C GLU A 111 -4.75 -6.40 -8.60
N ALA A 112 -5.98 -5.96 -8.34
CA ALA A 112 -7.05 -5.98 -9.33
C ALA A 112 -6.75 -5.03 -10.50
N GLU A 113 -6.29 -3.81 -10.24
CA GLU A 113 -5.89 -2.85 -11.27
C GLU A 113 -4.73 -3.36 -12.14
N GLU A 114 -3.70 -3.95 -11.51
CA GLU A 114 -2.57 -4.55 -12.22
C GLU A 114 -3.01 -5.72 -13.10
N LYS A 115 -3.90 -6.58 -12.58
CA LYS A 115 -4.47 -7.69 -13.35
C LYS A 115 -5.22 -7.19 -14.57
N ILE A 116 -6.12 -6.21 -14.40
CA ILE A 116 -6.87 -5.61 -15.51
C ILE A 116 -5.92 -5.03 -16.57
N LYS A 117 -4.88 -4.31 -16.13
CA LYS A 117 -3.87 -3.76 -17.06
C LYS A 117 -3.16 -4.87 -17.83
N ARG A 118 -2.73 -5.95 -17.17
CA ARG A 118 -2.07 -7.09 -17.83
C ARG A 118 -3.00 -7.79 -18.82
N ASP A 119 -4.26 -8.01 -18.44
CA ASP A 119 -5.26 -8.64 -19.30
C ASP A 119 -5.50 -7.79 -20.56
N PHE A 120 -5.63 -6.46 -20.41
CA PHE A 120 -5.75 -5.53 -21.53
C PHE A 120 -4.56 -5.58 -22.49
N TYR A 121 -3.32 -5.51 -21.97
CA TYR A 121 -2.12 -5.62 -22.81
C TYR A 121 -2.06 -6.97 -23.51
N THR A 122 -2.40 -8.05 -22.82
CA THR A 122 -2.40 -9.41 -23.38
C THR A 122 -3.40 -9.52 -24.54
N GLN A 123 -4.63 -9.04 -24.34
CA GLN A 123 -5.66 -9.06 -25.38
C GLN A 123 -5.26 -8.24 -26.62
N ASN A 124 -4.72 -7.04 -26.42
CA ASN A 124 -4.27 -6.20 -27.54
C ASN A 124 -3.11 -6.83 -28.30
N THR A 125 -2.15 -7.41 -27.59
CA THR A 125 -1.00 -8.09 -28.20
C THR A 125 -1.45 -9.28 -29.03
N LEU A 126 -2.34 -10.13 -28.49
CA LEU A 126 -2.90 -11.27 -29.23
C LEU A 126 -3.64 -10.81 -30.50
N ARG A 127 -4.44 -9.75 -30.39
CA ARG A 127 -5.16 -9.19 -31.53
C ARG A 127 -4.22 -8.65 -32.61
N ALA A 128 -3.15 -7.95 -32.20
CA ALA A 128 -2.14 -7.44 -33.13
C ALA A 128 -1.41 -8.57 -33.85
N ILE A 129 -0.97 -9.60 -33.12
CA ILE A 129 -0.31 -10.79 -33.69
C ILE A 129 -1.24 -11.46 -34.70
N LEU A 130 -2.49 -11.73 -34.33
CA LEU A 130 -3.45 -12.37 -35.24
C LEU A 130 -3.68 -11.54 -36.50
N ARG A 131 -3.81 -10.21 -36.37
CA ARG A 131 -3.96 -9.30 -37.52
C ARG A 131 -2.75 -9.40 -38.46
N ILE A 132 -1.53 -9.30 -37.92
CA ILE A 132 -0.29 -9.33 -38.71
C ILE A 132 -0.10 -10.68 -39.39
N SER A 133 -0.34 -11.79 -38.68
CA SER A 133 -0.23 -13.15 -39.22
C SER A 133 -1.20 -13.44 -40.37
N LEU A 134 -2.32 -12.72 -40.42
CA LEU A 134 -3.32 -12.83 -41.50
C LEU A 134 -3.07 -11.86 -42.66
N GLU A 135 -2.11 -10.95 -42.55
CA GLU A 135 -1.72 -10.07 -43.66
C GLU A 135 -0.95 -10.86 -44.73
N PRO A 136 -1.20 -10.64 -46.03
CA PRO A 136 -0.48 -11.30 -47.13
C PRO A 136 0.90 -10.68 -47.35
N ILE A 137 1.71 -10.60 -46.29
CA ILE A 137 3.08 -10.10 -46.30
C ILE A 137 4.06 -11.25 -46.00
N PRO A 138 5.34 -11.15 -46.43
CA PRO A 138 6.33 -12.19 -46.13
C PRO A 138 6.50 -12.44 -44.63
N LEU A 139 6.68 -13.69 -44.23
CA LEU A 139 6.82 -14.11 -42.83
C LEU A 139 7.88 -13.31 -42.06
N LYS A 140 8.99 -12.96 -42.71
CA LYS A 140 10.04 -12.12 -42.12
C LYS A 140 9.48 -10.77 -41.66
N LEU A 141 8.68 -10.12 -42.49
CA LEU A 141 8.07 -8.83 -42.19
C LEU A 141 6.96 -8.95 -41.14
N GLN A 142 6.24 -10.09 -41.11
CA GLN A 142 5.28 -10.40 -40.04
C GLN A 142 5.97 -10.48 -38.68
N LEU A 143 7.08 -11.24 -38.59
CA LEU A 143 7.86 -11.41 -37.37
C LEU A 143 8.43 -10.07 -36.88
N GLU A 144 9.00 -9.27 -37.78
CA GLU A 144 9.51 -7.93 -37.44
C GLU A 144 8.42 -7.06 -36.81
N ARG A 145 7.23 -6.97 -37.43
CA ARG A 145 6.11 -6.18 -36.90
C ARG A 145 5.56 -6.71 -35.56
N ILE A 146 5.50 -8.03 -35.39
CA ILE A 146 5.06 -8.65 -34.14
C ILE A 146 6.04 -8.33 -33.00
N LEU A 147 7.33 -8.39 -33.28
CA LEU A 147 8.36 -8.07 -32.29
C LEU A 147 8.30 -6.60 -31.88
N ASP A 148 8.13 -5.69 -32.83
CA ASP A 148 7.95 -4.26 -32.54
C ASP A 148 6.75 -4.00 -31.61
N GLU A 149 5.61 -4.64 -31.88
CA GLU A 149 4.43 -4.57 -31.02
C GLU A 149 4.70 -5.14 -29.61
N ILE A 150 5.33 -6.31 -29.51
CA ILE A 150 5.65 -6.94 -28.20
C ILE A 150 6.62 -6.07 -27.40
N PHE A 151 7.63 -5.48 -28.05
CA PHE A 151 8.63 -4.64 -27.39
C PHE A 151 8.09 -3.26 -26.99
N SER A 152 6.98 -2.82 -27.58
CA SER A 152 6.30 -1.58 -27.17
C SER A 152 5.54 -1.70 -25.83
N ILE A 153 5.38 -2.92 -25.31
CA ILE A 153 4.60 -3.19 -24.10
C ILE A 153 5.36 -2.72 -22.84
N PRO A 154 4.77 -1.86 -21.97
CA PRO A 154 5.47 -1.26 -20.83
C PRO A 154 6.04 -2.25 -19.79
N TRP A 155 5.43 -3.43 -19.63
CA TRP A 155 5.87 -4.46 -18.68
C TRP A 155 6.84 -5.47 -19.30
N PHE A 156 7.03 -5.41 -20.62
CA PHE A 156 8.00 -6.23 -21.35
C PHE A 156 9.31 -5.45 -21.51
N SER A 157 9.84 -4.90 -20.41
CA SER A 157 11.18 -4.34 -20.44
C SER A 157 12.16 -5.50 -20.67
N LEU A 158 12.80 -5.52 -21.85
CA LEU A 158 13.94 -6.38 -22.12
C LEU A 158 14.95 -6.17 -20.99
N LYS A 159 15.05 -7.11 -20.04
CA LYS A 159 16.20 -7.13 -19.15
C LYS A 159 17.41 -7.34 -20.07
N ALA A 160 18.28 -6.35 -20.15
CA ALA A 160 19.58 -6.42 -20.82
C ALA A 160 20.51 -7.43 -20.10
N LYS A 161 20.09 -8.69 -20.02
CA LYS A 161 20.84 -9.83 -19.48
C LYS A 161 20.60 -11.01 -20.40
N GLY A 162 21.38 -11.05 -21.48
CA GLY A 162 21.35 -12.10 -22.47
C GLY A 162 22.35 -11.84 -23.58
N SER A 163 23.60 -11.51 -23.24
CA SER A 163 24.71 -11.59 -24.20
C SER A 163 24.87 -13.06 -24.59
N ILE A 164 24.52 -13.41 -25.83
CA ILE A 164 24.90 -14.67 -26.46
C ILE A 164 26.40 -14.54 -26.77
N TYR A 165 27.25 -15.23 -26.00
CA TYR A 165 28.64 -15.42 -26.39
C TYR A 165 28.67 -16.47 -27.50
N LEU A 166 29.00 -16.05 -28.72
CA LEU A 166 29.55 -16.97 -29.72
C LEU A 166 30.95 -17.36 -29.22
N VAL A 167 31.11 -18.62 -28.87
CA VAL A 167 32.42 -19.25 -28.70
C VAL A 167 32.81 -19.75 -30.09
N GLU A 168 33.95 -19.27 -30.59
CA GLU A 168 34.63 -19.82 -31.77
C GLU A 168 35.10 -21.26 -31.54
#